data_AF-A0A1B6LBX4-F1
#
_entry.id   AF-A0A1B6LBX4-F1
#
_cell.length_a   1.000
_cell.length_b   1.000
_cell.length_c   1.000
_cell.angle_alpha   90.00
_cell.angle_beta   90.00
_cell.angle_gamma   90.00
#
_symmetry.space_group_name_H-M   'P 1'
#
loop_
_entity.id
_entity.type
_entity.pdbx_description
1 polymer ?
#
loop_
_entity_poly.entity_id
_entity_poly.type
_entity_poly.pdbx_seq_one_letter_code
_entity_poly.pdbx_strand_id
1 'polypeptide(L)'
;QTLMRLTVISLHILCSLFVFVFQCNIVRCYGTKRNVKPTLASILSHGAFWNLDKAKCIKALQEEKEKSSQNTMESLLDSLTDLFTKAVTRAYPDLPDPPVLLTTSSAAQFGDYQCNAAMPIAQLLKGQGVKVSPRNVATKIKDNLDQSGLVENVEIAGPGFLNIWVSRLYCQKLLSNILTKGVLPPRLLHRHKVVVDFSSPNIAKEMHVGHLRSTIIGDSISRLLEYLGHDVERVNHLGDWGTQFGMLIAHLQEEYPNYQTESPPLADLQNFYKQSKVRFDTDEAFKKRAYECVVQLQAFNPEYTAAWQLICDVSRKENQKVYDRLDIKLTERGESFYQTRMETIVKDLKERGLLEEDEKRYIMWGLNKEQIPFTIVKSDGGFTYDTS
;
A
#
# COMPACT_ATOMS: atom_id res chain seq x y z
N GLN A 1 5.95 7.22 -1.76
CA GLN A 1 6.71 8.27 -2.51
C GLN A 1 7.84 7.69 -3.38
N THR A 2 8.49 6.58 -2.99
CA THR A 2 9.52 5.92 -3.82
C THR A 2 8.95 5.07 -4.97
N LEU A 3 7.76 4.47 -4.80
CA LEU A 3 7.11 3.66 -5.85
C LEU A 3 6.58 4.49 -7.04
N MET A 4 6.14 5.72 -6.79
CA MET A 4 5.60 6.62 -7.82
C MET A 4 6.71 7.23 -8.70
N ARG A 5 7.94 7.29 -8.18
CA ARG A 5 9.14 7.71 -8.92
C ARG A 5 9.62 6.63 -9.89
N LEU A 6 9.45 5.34 -9.56
CA LEU A 6 9.85 4.23 -10.42
C LEU A 6 8.97 4.07 -11.67
N THR A 7 7.70 4.49 -11.63
CA THR A 7 6.76 4.35 -12.77
C THR A 7 6.96 5.44 -13.83
N VAL A 8 7.24 6.68 -13.41
CA VAL A 8 7.55 7.79 -14.35
C VAL A 8 8.93 7.62 -14.96
N ILE A 9 9.90 7.16 -14.15
CA ILE A 9 11.22 6.76 -14.64
C ILE A 9 11.08 5.57 -15.59
N SER A 10 10.26 4.56 -15.29
CA SER A 10 10.05 3.42 -16.21
C SER A 10 9.42 3.82 -17.53
N LEU A 11 8.53 4.82 -17.60
CA LEU A 11 7.92 5.24 -18.87
C LEU A 11 8.84 6.12 -19.74
N HIS A 12 9.63 7.00 -19.13
CA HIS A 12 10.66 7.76 -19.84
C HIS A 12 11.88 6.91 -20.19
N ILE A 13 12.28 5.96 -19.34
CA ILE A 13 13.29 4.96 -19.63
C ILE A 13 12.78 3.95 -20.66
N LEU A 14 11.50 3.53 -20.63
CA LEU A 14 10.92 2.69 -21.69
C LEU A 14 10.85 3.43 -23.02
N CYS A 15 10.44 4.70 -23.06
CA CYS A 15 10.50 5.49 -24.30
C CYS A 15 11.93 5.73 -24.77
N SER A 16 12.87 5.99 -23.86
CA SER A 16 14.29 6.22 -24.21
C SER A 16 15.01 4.93 -24.59
N LEU A 17 14.71 3.79 -23.95
CA LEU A 17 15.17 2.46 -24.35
C LEU A 17 14.44 1.98 -25.60
N PHE A 18 13.19 2.34 -25.86
CA PHE A 18 12.55 2.01 -27.14
C PHE A 18 13.28 2.73 -28.27
N VAL A 19 13.63 4.01 -28.06
CA VAL A 19 14.45 4.80 -28.99
C VAL A 19 15.87 4.24 -29.11
N PHE A 20 16.51 3.82 -28.02
CA PHE A 20 17.90 3.30 -28.00
C PHE A 20 18.02 1.85 -28.53
N VAL A 21 17.08 0.97 -28.19
CA VAL A 21 16.99 -0.42 -28.68
C VAL A 21 16.57 -0.44 -30.15
N PHE A 22 15.74 0.50 -30.62
CA PHE A 22 15.50 0.66 -32.07
C PHE A 22 16.70 1.29 -32.79
N GLN A 23 17.42 2.26 -32.20
CA GLN A 23 18.67 2.77 -32.79
C GLN A 23 19.73 1.67 -32.92
N CYS A 24 19.87 0.78 -31.94
CA CYS A 24 20.75 -0.39 -32.04
C CYS A 24 20.27 -1.45 -33.05
N ASN A 25 18.96 -1.67 -33.20
CA ASN A 25 18.42 -2.58 -34.22
C ASN A 25 18.46 -2.01 -35.64
N ILE A 26 18.48 -0.70 -35.83
CA ILE A 26 18.75 -0.07 -37.13
C ILE A 26 20.21 -0.30 -37.56
N VAL A 27 21.16 -0.34 -36.62
CA VAL A 27 22.56 -0.72 -36.93
C VAL A 27 22.69 -2.22 -37.26
N ARG A 28 21.83 -3.08 -36.71
CA ARG A 28 21.86 -4.55 -36.96
C ARG A 28 21.07 -4.98 -38.21
N CYS A 29 20.00 -4.28 -38.58
CA CYS A 29 19.22 -4.59 -39.79
C CYS A 29 19.84 -4.03 -41.08
N TYR A 30 20.77 -3.07 -41.01
CA TYR A 30 21.60 -2.63 -42.15
C TYR A 30 22.95 -3.36 -42.23
N GLY A 31 23.07 -4.53 -41.60
CA GLY A 31 24.24 -5.41 -41.66
C GLY A 31 24.44 -6.15 -42.99
N THR A 32 23.63 -5.92 -44.03
CA THR A 32 23.91 -6.46 -45.36
C THR A 32 23.65 -5.45 -46.48
N LYS A 33 24.78 -4.91 -46.97
CA LYS A 33 25.00 -4.15 -48.23
C LYS A 33 24.64 -2.65 -48.25
N ARG A 34 25.74 -1.88 -48.33
CA ARG A 34 25.95 -0.47 -48.75
C ARG A 34 25.92 0.62 -47.66
N ASN A 35 27.11 1.17 -47.41
CA ASN A 35 27.38 2.45 -46.77
C ASN A 35 26.54 3.57 -47.40
N VAL A 36 25.48 3.99 -46.74
CA VAL A 36 24.80 5.26 -47.05
C VAL A 36 24.66 6.04 -45.73
N LYS A 37 25.40 7.15 -45.61
CA LYS A 37 25.20 8.10 -44.51
C LYS A 37 23.81 8.76 -44.71
N PRO A 38 22.94 8.80 -43.69
CA PRO A 38 21.63 9.42 -43.84
C PRO A 38 21.80 10.91 -44.15
N THR A 39 21.08 11.38 -45.17
CA THR A 39 21.09 12.80 -45.56
C THR A 39 20.31 13.63 -44.54
N LEU A 40 20.67 14.91 -44.38
CA LEU A 40 20.02 15.86 -43.46
C LEU A 40 18.49 15.88 -43.64
N ALA A 41 18.01 15.73 -44.88
CA ALA A 41 16.59 15.64 -45.21
C ALA A 41 15.90 14.41 -44.59
N SER A 42 16.57 13.26 -44.51
CA SER A 42 16.01 12.04 -43.89
C SER A 42 15.93 12.17 -42.36
N ILE A 43 16.89 12.86 -41.74
CA ILE A 43 16.89 13.13 -40.30
C ILE A 43 15.78 14.14 -39.96
N LEU A 44 15.62 15.18 -40.78
CA LEU A 44 14.54 16.15 -40.66
C LEU A 44 13.16 15.52 -40.91
N SER A 45 13.03 14.61 -41.88
CA SER A 45 11.77 13.92 -42.15
C SER A 45 11.40 12.93 -41.05
N HIS A 46 12.37 12.21 -40.48
CA HIS A 46 12.13 11.36 -39.32
C HIS A 46 11.77 12.20 -38.09
N GLY A 47 12.50 13.30 -37.82
CA GLY A 47 12.15 14.24 -36.75
C GLY A 47 10.74 14.83 -36.90
N ALA A 48 10.33 15.18 -38.13
CA ALA A 48 8.99 15.63 -38.45
C ALA A 48 7.93 14.54 -38.24
N PHE A 49 8.24 13.28 -38.60
CA PHE A 49 7.37 12.12 -38.37
C PHE A 49 7.13 11.88 -36.87
N TRP A 50 8.18 11.92 -36.04
CA TRP A 50 8.06 11.80 -34.58
C TRP A 50 7.31 12.97 -33.94
N ASN A 51 7.48 14.18 -34.46
CA ASN A 51 6.69 15.34 -34.02
C ASN A 51 5.20 15.20 -34.40
N LEU A 52 4.89 14.62 -35.56
CA LEU A 52 3.53 14.33 -35.99
C LEU A 52 2.87 13.26 -35.09
N ASP A 53 3.61 12.22 -34.70
CA ASP A 53 3.14 11.21 -33.76
C ASP A 53 2.98 11.76 -32.34
N LYS A 54 3.87 12.67 -31.90
CA LYS A 54 3.70 13.37 -30.63
C LYS A 54 2.42 14.21 -30.60
N ALA A 55 2.12 14.93 -31.68
CA ALA A 55 0.88 15.72 -31.80
C ALA A 55 -0.37 14.83 -31.80
N LYS A 56 -0.34 13.68 -32.47
CA LYS A 56 -1.42 12.69 -32.44
C LYS A 56 -1.60 12.08 -31.05
N CYS A 57 -0.52 11.73 -30.36
CA CYS A 57 -0.56 11.25 -28.98
C CYS A 57 -1.13 12.31 -28.03
N ILE A 58 -0.75 13.58 -28.16
CA ILE A 58 -1.30 14.68 -27.36
C ILE A 58 -2.81 14.82 -27.61
N LYS A 59 -3.25 14.75 -28.87
CA LYS A 59 -4.67 14.83 -29.22
C LYS A 59 -5.45 13.63 -28.68
N ALA A 60 -4.92 12.42 -28.81
CA ALA A 60 -5.52 11.21 -28.24
C ALA A 60 -5.59 11.28 -26.70
N LEU A 61 -4.57 11.83 -26.04
CA LEU A 61 -4.57 12.08 -24.60
C LEU A 61 -5.63 13.11 -24.20
N GLN A 62 -5.82 14.17 -24.97
CA GLN A 62 -6.88 15.17 -24.74
C GLN A 62 -8.27 14.56 -24.90
N GLU A 63 -8.50 13.80 -25.97
CA GLU A 63 -9.77 13.11 -26.23
C GLU A 63 -10.07 12.03 -25.17
N GLU A 64 -9.06 11.29 -24.69
CA GLU A 64 -9.20 10.38 -23.54
C GLU A 64 -9.49 11.12 -22.23
N LYS A 65 -8.85 12.27 -22.00
CA LYS A 65 -9.07 13.06 -20.79
C LYS A 65 -10.50 13.62 -20.74
N GLU A 66 -11.02 14.05 -21.89
CA GLU A 66 -12.41 14.50 -22.06
C GLU A 66 -13.42 13.35 -21.89
N LYS A 67 -13.16 12.17 -22.45
CA LYS A 67 -14.03 10.98 -22.27
C LYS A 67 -14.00 10.43 -20.83
N SER A 68 -12.83 10.43 -20.19
CA SER A 68 -12.64 9.92 -18.82
C SER A 68 -13.23 10.85 -17.75
N SER A 69 -13.36 12.14 -18.03
CA SER A 69 -13.90 13.16 -17.12
C SER A 69 -15.37 12.93 -16.72
N GLN A 70 -16.09 12.07 -17.44
CA GLN A 70 -17.53 11.91 -17.23
C GLN A 70 -17.89 11.31 -15.86
N ASN A 71 -17.02 10.54 -15.19
CA ASN A 71 -17.33 9.84 -13.92
C ASN A 71 -16.21 9.88 -12.86
N THR A 72 -15.32 10.87 -12.86
CA THR A 72 -14.22 10.95 -11.88
C THR A 72 -14.00 12.40 -11.43
N MET A 73 -13.55 12.61 -10.19
CA MET A 73 -13.13 13.94 -9.72
C MET A 73 -11.62 14.09 -9.76
N GLU A 74 -11.11 15.16 -10.37
CA GLU A 74 -9.68 15.44 -10.33
C GLU A 74 -9.29 16.16 -9.03
N SER A 75 -8.13 15.79 -8.49
CA SER A 75 -7.51 16.53 -7.40
C SER A 75 -7.09 17.91 -7.90
N LEU A 76 -7.61 18.95 -7.25
CA LEU A 76 -7.27 20.34 -7.56
C LEU A 76 -5.76 20.60 -7.35
N LEU A 77 -5.20 20.06 -6.26
CA LEU A 77 -3.78 20.20 -5.97
C LEU A 77 -2.92 19.49 -7.02
N ASP A 78 -3.31 18.31 -7.48
CA ASP A 78 -2.56 17.59 -8.54
C ASP A 78 -2.65 18.33 -9.87
N SER A 79 -3.83 18.88 -10.20
CA SER A 79 -4.06 19.65 -11.42
C SER A 79 -3.23 20.94 -11.44
N LEU A 80 -3.17 21.65 -10.30
CA LEU A 80 -2.31 22.81 -10.13
C LEU A 80 -0.83 22.41 -10.17
N THR A 81 -0.46 21.30 -9.53
CA THR A 81 0.93 20.82 -9.54
C THR A 81 1.38 20.48 -10.96
N ASP A 82 0.55 19.82 -11.77
CA ASP A 82 0.83 19.52 -13.19
C ASP A 82 0.98 20.81 -14.02
N LEU A 83 0.08 21.79 -13.81
CA LEU A 83 0.15 23.10 -14.47
C LEU A 83 1.47 23.83 -14.16
N PHE A 84 1.84 23.92 -12.88
CA PHE A 84 3.08 24.59 -12.47
C PHE A 84 4.33 23.79 -12.83
N THR A 85 4.27 22.46 -12.83
CA THR A 85 5.37 21.60 -13.32
C THR A 85 5.65 21.89 -14.78
N LYS A 86 4.63 21.95 -15.64
CA LYS A 86 4.81 22.31 -17.06
C LYS A 86 5.40 23.70 -17.23
N ALA A 87 4.91 24.69 -16.47
CA ALA A 87 5.41 26.06 -16.53
C ALA A 87 6.89 26.14 -16.11
N VAL A 88 7.28 25.44 -15.05
CA VAL A 88 8.65 25.38 -14.56
C VAL A 88 9.57 24.68 -15.58
N THR A 89 9.16 23.53 -16.12
CA THR A 89 9.94 22.81 -17.14
C THR A 89 10.15 23.64 -18.40
N ARG A 90 9.17 24.46 -18.82
CA ARG A 90 9.33 25.39 -19.95
C ARG A 90 10.24 26.57 -19.62
N ALA A 91 10.09 27.13 -18.42
CA ALA A 91 10.94 28.23 -17.96
C ALA A 91 12.41 27.79 -17.79
N TYR A 92 12.66 26.51 -17.47
CA TYR A 92 13.96 25.96 -17.14
C TYR A 92 14.16 24.54 -17.71
N PRO A 93 14.31 24.38 -19.03
CA PRO A 93 14.42 23.07 -19.68
C PRO A 93 15.70 22.31 -19.30
N ASP A 94 16.77 23.02 -18.94
CA ASP A 94 18.08 22.45 -18.62
C ASP A 94 18.21 21.99 -17.15
N LEU A 95 17.19 22.26 -16.32
CA LEU A 95 17.16 21.84 -14.92
C LEU A 95 16.49 20.46 -14.82
N PRO A 96 17.22 19.40 -14.41
CA PRO A 96 16.63 18.09 -14.20
C PRO A 96 15.78 18.10 -12.92
N ASP A 97 14.53 17.65 -13.03
CA ASP A 97 13.56 17.50 -11.93
C ASP A 97 13.46 18.73 -10.99
N PRO A 98 13.07 19.91 -11.53
CA PRO A 98 13.00 21.11 -10.73
C PRO A 98 11.90 21.00 -9.65
N PRO A 99 12.17 21.43 -8.41
CA PRO A 99 11.22 21.28 -7.31
C PRO A 99 9.98 22.15 -7.52
N VAL A 100 8.81 21.51 -7.56
CA VAL A 100 7.50 22.18 -7.59
C VAL A 100 6.74 21.81 -6.32
N LEU A 101 6.70 22.76 -5.38
CA LEU A 101 6.02 22.60 -4.11
C LEU A 101 4.82 23.55 -4.05
N LEU A 102 3.62 23.00 -4.10
CA LEU A 102 2.38 23.72 -3.86
C LEU A 102 1.84 23.40 -2.47
N THR A 103 1.33 24.43 -1.80
CA THR A 103 0.70 24.34 -0.49
C THR A 103 -0.61 25.11 -0.48
N THR A 104 -1.56 24.73 0.37
CA THR A 104 -2.74 25.56 0.64
C THR A 104 -2.32 26.83 1.36
N SER A 105 -2.87 27.98 0.95
CA SER A 105 -2.58 29.26 1.59
C SER A 105 -3.19 29.32 2.99
N SER A 106 -2.50 29.99 3.92
CA SER A 106 -2.95 30.13 5.32
C SER A 106 -3.97 31.25 5.53
N ALA A 107 -4.06 32.21 4.59
CA ALA A 107 -5.00 33.32 4.64
C ALA A 107 -5.43 33.72 3.21
N ALA A 108 -6.69 34.14 3.07
CA ALA A 108 -7.31 34.47 1.78
C ALA A 108 -6.59 35.59 1.00
N GLN A 109 -5.92 36.51 1.71
CA GLN A 109 -5.10 37.57 1.10
C GLN A 109 -3.88 37.04 0.32
N PHE A 110 -3.47 35.78 0.56
CA PHE A 110 -2.40 35.09 -0.15
C PHE A 110 -2.93 34.09 -1.20
N GLY A 111 -4.19 34.22 -1.60
CA GLY A 111 -4.84 33.29 -2.52
C GLY A 111 -5.31 32.00 -1.84
N ASP A 112 -5.69 31.03 -2.67
CA ASP A 112 -6.15 29.71 -2.24
C ASP A 112 -4.97 28.73 -2.09
N TYR A 113 -3.99 28.84 -3.00
CA TYR A 113 -2.77 28.05 -3.00
C TYR A 113 -1.54 28.94 -3.17
N GLN A 114 -0.39 28.40 -2.80
CA GLN A 114 0.90 29.05 -2.95
C GLN A 114 1.91 28.08 -3.57
N CYS A 115 2.61 28.52 -4.61
CA CYS A 115 3.73 27.79 -5.20
C CYS A 115 5.07 28.37 -4.71
N ASN A 116 5.90 27.48 -4.15
CA ASN A 116 7.18 27.80 -3.49
C ASN A 116 8.41 27.38 -4.32
N ALA A 117 8.23 27.12 -5.62
CA ALA A 117 9.28 26.61 -6.51
C ALA A 117 10.44 27.60 -6.73
N ALA A 118 10.18 28.90 -6.63
CA ALA A 118 11.14 29.91 -7.06
C ALA A 118 12.42 29.99 -6.21
N MET A 119 12.32 29.82 -4.89
CA MET A 119 13.50 29.90 -4.01
C MET A 119 14.46 28.71 -4.18
N PRO A 120 13.98 27.45 -4.15
CA PRO A 120 14.86 26.30 -4.40
C PRO A 120 15.48 26.33 -5.80
N ILE A 121 14.72 26.72 -6.83
CA ILE A 121 15.25 26.84 -8.20
C ILE A 121 16.36 27.91 -8.28
N ALA A 122 16.17 29.08 -7.65
CA ALA A 122 17.21 30.11 -7.60
C ALA A 122 18.49 29.61 -6.89
N GLN A 123 18.36 28.79 -5.83
CA GLN A 123 19.49 28.17 -5.15
C GLN A 123 20.22 27.16 -6.03
N LEU A 124 19.48 26.32 -6.76
CA LEU A 124 20.04 25.35 -7.71
C LEU A 124 20.82 26.06 -8.82
N LEU A 125 20.24 27.10 -9.42
CA LEU A 125 20.90 27.90 -10.46
C LEU A 125 22.16 28.58 -9.93
N LYS A 126 22.12 29.11 -8.70
CA LYS A 126 23.30 29.68 -8.05
C LYS A 126 24.42 28.64 -7.88
N GLY A 127 24.07 27.39 -7.54
CA GLY A 127 25.02 26.27 -7.48
C GLY A 127 25.67 25.94 -8.84
N GLN A 128 24.98 26.23 -9.94
CA GLN A 128 25.48 26.09 -11.31
C GLN A 128 26.21 27.36 -11.83
N GLY A 129 26.46 28.34 -10.96
CA GLY A 129 27.13 29.60 -11.32
C GLY A 129 26.21 30.69 -11.89
N VAL A 130 24.90 30.45 -11.97
CA VAL A 130 23.91 31.37 -12.52
C VAL A 130 23.22 32.13 -11.39
N LYS A 131 23.58 33.39 -11.18
CA LYS A 131 23.01 34.22 -10.10
C LYS A 131 21.70 34.87 -10.55
N VAL A 132 20.57 34.36 -10.05
CA VAL A 132 19.23 34.89 -10.34
C VAL A 132 18.47 35.11 -9.02
N SER A 133 17.71 36.20 -8.91
CA SER A 133 16.85 36.43 -7.75
C SER A 133 15.63 35.50 -7.77
N PRO A 134 15.15 34.99 -6.63
CA PRO A 134 13.94 34.16 -6.61
C PRO A 134 12.72 34.88 -7.20
N ARG A 135 12.64 36.21 -7.08
CA ARG A 135 11.57 37.01 -7.68
C ARG A 135 11.61 36.94 -9.21
N ASN A 136 12.79 36.99 -9.83
CA ASN A 136 12.93 36.83 -11.29
C ASN A 136 12.55 35.40 -11.72
N VAL A 137 12.89 34.40 -10.90
CA VAL A 137 12.46 33.01 -11.15
C VAL A 137 10.93 32.90 -11.12
N ALA A 138 10.29 33.48 -10.10
CA ALA A 138 8.83 33.50 -9.99
C ALA A 138 8.17 34.20 -11.19
N THR A 139 8.70 35.34 -11.65
CA THR A 139 8.21 36.03 -12.85
C THR A 139 8.31 35.13 -14.07
N LYS A 140 9.47 34.49 -14.28
CA LYS A 140 9.66 33.58 -15.43
C LYS A 140 8.70 32.40 -15.41
N ILE A 141 8.43 31.83 -14.23
CA ILE A 141 7.43 30.75 -14.07
C ILE A 141 6.04 31.28 -14.42
N LYS A 142 5.64 32.45 -13.87
CA LYS A 142 4.35 33.07 -14.14
C LYS A 142 4.14 33.34 -15.64
N ASP A 143 5.14 33.85 -16.33
CA ASP A 143 5.08 34.17 -17.76
C ASP A 143 5.00 32.91 -18.66
N ASN A 144 5.39 31.74 -18.13
CA ASN A 144 5.32 30.45 -18.82
C ASN A 144 4.10 29.60 -18.39
N LEU A 145 3.20 30.14 -17.57
CA LEU A 145 1.95 29.46 -17.23
C LEU A 145 1.03 29.44 -18.45
N ASP A 146 0.50 28.25 -18.76
CA ASP A 146 -0.55 28.13 -19.76
C ASP A 146 -1.81 28.85 -19.30
N GLN A 147 -2.46 29.54 -20.23
CA GLN A 147 -3.83 30.02 -20.01
C GLN A 147 -4.73 28.78 -19.83
N SER A 148 -5.21 28.59 -18.61
CA SER A 148 -6.11 27.50 -18.25
C SER A 148 -7.36 28.07 -17.59
N GLY A 149 -8.49 27.38 -17.72
CA GLY A 149 -9.70 27.73 -16.98
C GLY A 149 -9.63 27.45 -15.48
N LEU A 150 -8.48 26.96 -14.98
CA LEU A 150 -8.27 26.54 -13.59
C LEU A 150 -7.87 27.70 -12.68
N VAL A 151 -7.05 28.61 -13.17
CA VAL A 151 -6.44 29.70 -12.37
C VAL A 151 -7.00 31.04 -12.82
N GLU A 152 -7.49 31.83 -11.88
CA GLU A 152 -8.00 33.19 -12.12
C GLU A 152 -6.87 34.22 -12.13
N ASN A 153 -5.99 34.14 -11.13
CA ASN A 153 -4.90 35.09 -10.92
C ASN A 153 -3.70 34.40 -10.27
N VAL A 154 -2.51 34.91 -10.58
CA VAL A 154 -1.26 34.54 -9.90
C VAL A 154 -0.48 35.81 -9.57
N GLU A 155 -0.12 35.99 -8.30
CA GLU A 155 0.62 37.16 -7.83
C GLU A 155 1.95 36.77 -7.20
N ILE A 156 2.95 37.62 -7.38
CA ILE A 156 4.29 37.40 -6.83
C ILE A 156 4.45 38.20 -5.55
N ALA A 157 4.43 37.51 -4.41
CA ALA A 157 4.59 38.08 -3.10
C ALA A 157 6.01 37.87 -2.55
N GLY A 158 6.48 38.85 -1.76
CA GLY A 158 7.75 38.77 -1.04
C GLY A 158 8.95 38.41 -1.93
N PRO A 159 9.83 37.48 -1.49
CA PRO A 159 11.05 37.13 -2.20
C PRO A 159 10.84 36.35 -3.50
N GLY A 160 9.66 35.73 -3.70
CA GLY A 160 9.37 34.90 -4.87
C GLY A 160 8.23 33.89 -4.66
N PHE A 161 7.30 34.16 -3.76
CA PHE A 161 6.12 33.31 -3.56
C PHE A 161 5.10 33.57 -4.68
N LEU A 162 4.57 32.51 -5.27
CA LEU A 162 3.52 32.59 -6.29
C LEU A 162 2.18 32.26 -5.63
N ASN A 163 1.42 33.29 -5.28
CA ASN A 163 0.07 33.18 -4.71
C ASN A 163 -0.93 32.92 -5.83
N ILE A 164 -1.83 31.96 -5.67
CA ILE A 164 -2.69 31.41 -6.72
C ILE A 164 -4.15 31.54 -6.27
N TRP A 165 -4.97 32.18 -7.11
CA TRP A 165 -6.43 32.20 -6.96
C TRP A 165 -7.04 31.26 -7.99
N VAL A 166 -7.85 30.33 -7.52
CA VAL A 166 -8.54 29.35 -8.35
C VAL A 166 -9.76 30.01 -9.00
N SER A 167 -10.04 29.68 -10.25
CA SER A 167 -11.16 30.24 -10.99
C SER A 167 -12.49 29.95 -10.31
N ARG A 168 -13.28 31.01 -10.05
CA ARG A 168 -14.66 30.88 -9.57
C ARG A 168 -15.52 30.01 -10.49
N LEU A 169 -15.35 30.14 -11.81
CA LEU A 169 -16.07 29.33 -12.80
C LEU A 169 -15.69 27.85 -12.71
N TYR A 170 -14.42 27.55 -12.44
CA TYR A 170 -13.97 26.17 -12.20
C TYR A 170 -14.62 25.58 -10.95
N CYS A 171 -14.59 26.32 -9.83
CA CYS A 171 -15.21 25.88 -8.58
C CYS A 171 -16.73 25.67 -8.73
N GLN A 172 -17.43 26.55 -9.46
CA GLN A 172 -18.86 26.40 -9.75
C GLN A 172 -19.14 25.12 -10.54
N LYS A 173 -18.35 24.82 -11.57
CA LYS A 173 -18.48 23.58 -12.35
C LYS A 173 -18.23 22.34 -11.49
N LEU A 174 -17.21 22.39 -10.63
CA LEU A 174 -16.89 21.29 -9.71
C LEU A 174 -18.03 21.03 -8.72
N LEU A 175 -18.57 22.08 -8.08
CA LEU A 175 -19.71 21.97 -7.18
C LEU A 175 -20.96 21.45 -7.88
N SER A 176 -21.24 21.93 -9.10
CA SER A 176 -22.34 21.41 -9.92
C SER A 176 -22.17 19.92 -10.22
N ASN A 177 -20.95 19.46 -10.51
CA ASN A 177 -20.66 18.05 -10.71
C ASN A 177 -20.87 17.22 -9.44
N ILE A 178 -20.42 17.71 -8.28
CA ILE A 178 -20.66 17.05 -6.98
C ILE A 178 -22.16 16.91 -6.70
N LEU A 179 -22.93 17.98 -6.92
CA LEU A 179 -24.38 17.97 -6.66
C LEU A 179 -25.16 17.06 -7.62
N THR A 180 -24.73 16.96 -8.88
CA THR A 180 -25.43 16.19 -9.91
C THR A 180 -25.01 14.72 -9.98
N LYS A 181 -23.73 14.42 -9.70
CA LYS A 181 -23.15 13.08 -9.84
C LYS A 181 -22.75 12.43 -8.51
N GLY A 182 -22.84 13.15 -7.39
CA GLY A 182 -22.33 12.72 -6.09
C GLY A 182 -20.82 12.94 -5.95
N VAL A 183 -20.28 12.60 -4.78
CA VAL A 183 -18.82 12.63 -4.51
C VAL A 183 -18.20 11.37 -5.11
N LEU A 184 -17.39 11.54 -6.15
CA LEU A 184 -16.77 10.44 -6.89
C LEU A 184 -15.26 10.39 -6.61
N PRO A 185 -14.65 9.20 -6.61
CA PRO A 185 -13.20 9.07 -6.46
C PRO A 185 -12.46 9.66 -7.66
N PRO A 186 -11.17 9.97 -7.49
CA PRO A 186 -10.31 10.31 -8.62
C PRO A 186 -10.13 9.14 -9.57
N ARG A 187 -9.72 9.47 -10.81
CA ARG A 187 -9.40 8.47 -11.82
C ARG A 187 -8.29 7.56 -11.29
N LEU A 188 -8.59 6.28 -11.16
CA LEU A 188 -7.60 5.27 -10.87
C LEU A 188 -6.88 4.86 -12.17
N LEU A 189 -5.56 5.07 -12.23
CA LEU A 189 -4.76 4.66 -13.38
C LEU A 189 -4.60 3.13 -13.45
N HIS A 190 -4.40 2.51 -12.29
CA HIS A 190 -4.19 1.07 -12.16
C HIS A 190 -4.96 0.52 -10.97
N ARG A 191 -5.77 -0.50 -11.23
CA ARG A 191 -6.40 -1.29 -10.17
C ARG A 191 -5.37 -2.24 -9.58
N HIS A 192 -5.32 -2.29 -8.26
CA HIS A 192 -4.46 -3.19 -7.51
C HIS A 192 -5.29 -4.06 -6.59
N LYS A 193 -4.81 -5.29 -6.37
CA LYS A 193 -5.29 -6.14 -5.28
C LYS A 193 -4.53 -5.77 -4.02
N VAL A 194 -5.26 -5.37 -2.98
CA VAL A 194 -4.70 -4.91 -1.71
C VAL A 194 -5.24 -5.80 -0.59
N VAL A 195 -4.34 -6.36 0.20
CA VAL A 195 -4.70 -7.10 1.41
C VAL A 195 -4.51 -6.16 2.59
N VAL A 196 -5.54 -6.00 3.42
CA VAL A 196 -5.47 -5.26 4.67
C VAL A 196 -5.70 -6.25 5.79
N ASP A 197 -4.66 -6.52 6.57
CA ASP A 197 -4.71 -7.36 7.77
C ASP A 197 -4.99 -6.49 8.99
N PHE A 198 -6.10 -6.76 9.68
CA PHE A 198 -6.51 -5.99 10.84
C PHE A 198 -7.47 -6.75 11.76
N SER A 199 -7.73 -6.15 12.93
CA SER A 199 -8.43 -6.75 14.07
C SER A 199 -7.61 -7.81 14.80
N SER A 200 -7.43 -8.97 14.16
CA SER A 200 -6.52 -10.05 14.55
C SER A 200 -6.53 -10.42 16.05
N PRO A 201 -7.71 -10.64 16.68
CA PRO A 201 -7.76 -11.09 18.07
C PRO A 201 -7.28 -12.54 18.22
N ASN A 202 -6.81 -12.86 19.43
CA ASN A 202 -6.50 -14.23 19.82
C ASN A 202 -7.77 -14.98 20.22
N ILE A 203 -7.96 -16.20 19.73
CA ILE A 203 -9.06 -17.06 20.15
C ILE A 203 -8.91 -17.41 21.64
N ALA A 204 -10.04 -17.53 22.33
CA ALA A 204 -10.12 -17.82 23.78
C ALA A 204 -9.53 -16.75 24.69
N LYS A 205 -9.23 -15.56 24.16
CA LYS A 205 -8.91 -14.36 24.93
C LYS A 205 -9.89 -13.25 24.57
N GLU A 206 -10.18 -12.39 25.54
CA GLU A 206 -11.05 -11.24 25.29
C GLU A 206 -10.40 -10.24 24.33
N MET A 207 -11.20 -9.74 23.40
CA MET A 207 -10.80 -8.65 22.52
C MET A 207 -10.66 -7.35 23.33
N HIS A 208 -9.41 -6.91 23.54
CA HIS A 208 -9.13 -5.63 24.21
C HIS A 208 -9.08 -4.42 23.26
N VAL A 209 -8.94 -3.20 23.84
CA VAL A 209 -8.90 -1.91 23.11
C VAL A 209 -7.81 -1.82 22.02
N GLY A 210 -6.70 -2.54 22.17
CA GLY A 210 -5.68 -2.66 21.12
C GLY A 210 -6.22 -3.27 19.82
N HIS A 211 -6.95 -4.38 19.90
CA HIS A 211 -7.61 -4.99 18.74
C HIS A 211 -8.70 -4.07 18.19
N LEU A 212 -9.44 -3.35 19.05
CA LEU A 212 -10.47 -2.41 18.60
C LEU A 212 -9.87 -1.26 17.79
N ARG A 213 -8.74 -0.70 18.22
CA ARG A 213 -8.00 0.31 17.45
C ARG A 213 -7.60 -0.21 16.07
N SER A 214 -7.02 -1.41 16.01
CA SER A 214 -6.66 -2.07 14.74
C SER A 214 -7.91 -2.26 13.86
N THR A 215 -9.01 -2.71 14.47
CA THR A 215 -10.31 -2.96 13.83
C THR A 215 -10.83 -1.71 13.11
N ILE A 216 -10.86 -0.56 13.79
CA ILE A 216 -11.38 0.70 13.24
C ILE A 216 -10.45 1.27 12.16
N ILE A 217 -9.14 1.26 12.40
CA ILE A 217 -8.17 1.83 11.45
C ILE A 217 -8.14 0.99 10.17
N GLY A 218 -8.08 -0.33 10.29
CA GLY A 218 -8.03 -1.23 9.14
C GLY A 218 -9.31 -1.18 8.30
N ASP A 219 -10.48 -1.10 8.93
CA ASP A 219 -11.75 -0.94 8.22
C ASP A 219 -11.80 0.40 7.46
N SER A 220 -11.38 1.50 8.09
CA SER A 220 -11.33 2.83 7.47
C SER A 220 -10.39 2.85 6.25
N ILE A 221 -9.21 2.25 6.36
CA ILE A 221 -8.27 2.09 5.24
C ILE A 221 -8.89 1.24 4.12
N SER A 222 -9.55 0.14 4.48
CA SER A 222 -10.20 -0.75 3.51
C SER A 222 -11.30 -0.03 2.73
N ARG A 223 -12.20 0.68 3.44
CA ARG A 223 -13.28 1.49 2.82
C ARG A 223 -12.71 2.59 1.92
N LEU A 224 -11.62 3.24 2.31
CA LEU A 224 -10.95 4.25 1.49
C LEU A 224 -10.42 3.64 0.18
N LEU A 225 -9.74 2.49 0.26
CA LEU A 225 -9.18 1.83 -0.92
C LEU A 225 -10.27 1.28 -1.84
N GLU A 226 -11.35 0.74 -1.29
CA GLU A 226 -12.54 0.32 -2.04
C GLU A 226 -13.21 1.52 -2.73
N TYR A 227 -13.37 2.64 -2.02
CA TYR A 227 -13.88 3.88 -2.59
C TYR A 227 -13.02 4.37 -3.76
N LEU A 228 -11.70 4.23 -3.68
CA LEU A 228 -10.78 4.53 -4.79
C LEU A 228 -10.84 3.51 -5.95
N GLY A 229 -11.54 2.38 -5.79
CA GLY A 229 -11.74 1.36 -6.82
C GLY A 229 -10.75 0.18 -6.79
N HIS A 230 -9.96 0.03 -5.73
CA HIS A 230 -9.08 -1.14 -5.57
C HIS A 230 -9.87 -2.43 -5.30
N ASP A 231 -9.25 -3.58 -5.56
CA ASP A 231 -9.75 -4.88 -5.11
C ASP A 231 -9.19 -5.15 -3.71
N VAL A 232 -10.02 -5.03 -2.67
CA VAL A 232 -9.56 -5.06 -1.27
C VAL A 232 -9.99 -6.35 -0.59
N GLU A 233 -9.01 -7.10 -0.10
CA GLU A 233 -9.23 -8.26 0.76
C GLU A 233 -9.00 -7.84 2.22
N ARG A 234 -10.07 -7.88 3.01
CA ARG A 234 -10.06 -7.56 4.43
C ARG A 234 -9.78 -8.84 5.22
N VAL A 235 -8.56 -9.02 5.69
CA VAL A 235 -8.12 -10.26 6.35
C VAL A 235 -8.12 -10.08 7.86
N ASN A 236 -8.68 -11.05 8.55
CA ASN A 236 -8.61 -11.17 10.00
C ASN A 236 -7.66 -12.32 10.36
N HIS A 237 -6.43 -11.98 10.73
CA HIS A 237 -5.40 -12.95 11.07
C HIS A 237 -5.51 -13.39 12.53
N LEU A 238 -6.48 -14.25 12.81
CA LEU A 238 -6.77 -14.74 14.15
C LEU A 238 -5.61 -15.56 14.72
N GLY A 239 -5.34 -15.35 16.01
CA GLY A 239 -4.46 -16.21 16.80
C GLY A 239 -5.19 -17.49 17.20
N ASP A 240 -5.37 -18.39 16.24
CA ASP A 240 -6.13 -19.64 16.37
C ASP A 240 -5.26 -20.91 16.34
N TRP A 241 -3.92 -20.76 16.39
CA TRP A 241 -2.98 -21.89 16.27
C TRP A 241 -1.84 -21.89 17.30
N GLY A 242 -2.14 -21.58 18.55
CA GLY A 242 -1.14 -21.54 19.63
C GLY A 242 -1.14 -22.73 20.59
N THR A 243 -0.09 -22.85 21.39
CA THR A 243 0.05 -23.92 22.41
C THR A 243 -1.01 -23.86 23.50
N GLN A 244 -1.67 -22.71 23.69
CA GLN A 244 -2.80 -22.56 24.60
C GLN A 244 -3.97 -23.50 24.30
N PHE A 245 -4.13 -23.92 23.04
CA PHE A 245 -5.22 -24.84 22.69
C PHE A 245 -5.05 -26.22 23.32
N GLY A 246 -3.82 -26.64 23.63
CA GLY A 246 -3.58 -27.91 24.31
C GLY A 246 -4.27 -27.97 25.68
N MET A 247 -4.11 -26.93 26.50
CA MET A 247 -4.76 -26.88 27.81
C MET A 247 -6.27 -26.69 27.70
N LEU A 248 -6.75 -25.94 26.69
CA LEU A 248 -8.19 -25.75 26.49
C LEU A 248 -8.88 -27.04 26.07
N ILE A 249 -8.28 -27.81 25.15
CA ILE A 249 -8.82 -29.11 24.71
C ILE A 249 -8.78 -30.12 25.85
N ALA A 250 -7.66 -30.23 26.57
CA ALA A 250 -7.55 -31.13 27.71
C ALA A 250 -8.60 -30.82 28.79
N HIS A 251 -8.84 -29.53 29.06
CA HIS A 251 -9.87 -29.10 30.00
C HIS A 251 -11.28 -29.41 29.49
N LEU A 252 -11.53 -29.19 28.19
CA LEU A 252 -12.82 -29.46 27.56
C LEU A 252 -13.20 -30.94 27.65
N GLN A 253 -12.25 -31.84 27.33
CA GLN A 253 -12.45 -33.29 27.36
C GLN A 253 -12.80 -33.82 28.75
N GLU A 254 -12.29 -33.18 29.81
CA GLU A 254 -12.59 -33.58 31.20
C GLU A 254 -13.90 -33.03 31.73
N GLU A 255 -14.14 -31.73 31.56
CA GLU A 255 -15.33 -31.07 32.11
C GLU A 255 -16.59 -31.45 31.31
N TYR A 256 -16.42 -31.71 30.01
CA TYR A 256 -17.51 -32.04 29.10
C TYR A 256 -17.16 -33.27 28.26
N PRO A 257 -17.13 -34.49 28.83
CA PRO A 257 -16.79 -35.71 28.09
C PRO A 257 -17.67 -35.97 26.87
N ASN A 258 -18.90 -35.46 26.88
CA ASN A 258 -19.90 -35.60 25.81
C ASN A 258 -19.95 -34.39 24.86
N TYR A 259 -18.91 -33.55 24.80
CA TYR A 259 -18.89 -32.32 23.98
C TYR A 259 -19.15 -32.54 22.49
N GLN A 260 -18.96 -33.78 22.00
CA GLN A 260 -19.22 -34.16 20.60
C GLN A 260 -20.73 -34.31 20.31
N THR A 261 -21.52 -34.68 21.31
CA THR A 261 -22.98 -34.90 21.17
C THR A 261 -23.79 -33.76 21.77
N GLU A 262 -23.28 -33.10 22.80
CA GLU A 262 -23.93 -32.00 23.49
C GLU A 262 -23.05 -30.75 23.44
N SER A 263 -23.62 -29.63 22.96
CA SER A 263 -22.86 -28.38 22.92
C SER A 263 -22.61 -27.89 24.36
N PRO A 264 -21.36 -27.78 24.79
CA PRO A 264 -21.03 -27.33 26.13
C PRO A 264 -21.40 -25.84 26.31
N PRO A 265 -21.82 -25.43 27.52
CA PRO A 265 -22.20 -24.05 27.83
C PRO A 265 -20.95 -23.17 28.02
N LEU A 266 -20.15 -23.02 26.97
CA LEU A 266 -18.90 -22.23 26.98
C LEU A 266 -19.14 -20.70 26.90
N ALA A 267 -20.21 -20.20 27.53
CA ALA A 267 -20.61 -18.79 27.43
C ALA A 267 -19.52 -17.81 27.90
N ASP A 268 -18.64 -18.24 28.81
CA ASP A 268 -17.50 -17.46 29.30
C ASP A 268 -16.18 -18.18 28.98
N LEU A 269 -15.67 -17.97 27.77
CA LEU A 269 -14.36 -18.50 27.34
C LEU A 269 -13.20 -17.97 28.20
N GLN A 270 -13.33 -16.79 28.80
CA GLN A 270 -12.27 -16.20 29.58
C GLN A 270 -12.09 -16.94 30.91
N ASN A 271 -13.21 -17.25 31.58
CA ASN A 271 -13.18 -18.07 32.78
C ASN A 271 -12.71 -19.49 32.47
N PHE A 272 -13.18 -20.09 31.37
CA PHE A 272 -12.71 -21.40 30.91
C PHE A 272 -11.17 -21.41 30.69
N TYR A 273 -10.63 -20.38 30.03
CA TYR A 273 -9.18 -20.21 29.87
C TYR A 273 -8.45 -20.03 31.20
N LYS A 274 -8.99 -19.24 32.13
CA LYS A 274 -8.39 -19.04 33.46
C LYS A 274 -8.34 -20.35 34.25
N GLN A 275 -9.41 -21.14 34.20
CA GLN A 275 -9.47 -22.46 34.85
C GLN A 275 -8.45 -23.44 34.25
N SER A 276 -8.41 -23.55 32.92
CA SER A 276 -7.41 -24.40 32.25
C SER A 276 -5.98 -23.96 32.56
N LYS A 277 -5.74 -22.64 32.68
CA LYS A 277 -4.42 -22.09 33.01
C LYS A 277 -3.99 -22.41 34.44
N VAL A 278 -4.88 -22.27 35.42
CA VAL A 278 -4.60 -22.65 36.82
C VAL A 278 -4.24 -24.14 36.91
N ARG A 279 -4.96 -25.00 36.19
CA ARG A 279 -4.66 -26.44 36.14
C ARG A 279 -3.34 -26.72 35.45
N PHE A 280 -3.04 -26.03 34.36
CA PHE A 280 -1.76 -26.15 33.65
C PHE A 280 -0.55 -25.79 34.53
N ASP A 281 -0.70 -24.81 35.43
CA ASP A 281 0.38 -24.36 36.29
C ASP A 281 0.51 -25.18 37.59
N THR A 282 -0.55 -25.87 38.04
CA THR A 282 -0.57 -26.59 39.33
C THR A 282 -0.56 -28.12 39.21
N ASP A 283 -1.00 -28.70 38.10
CA ASP A 283 -1.11 -30.15 37.88
C ASP A 283 -0.17 -30.61 36.75
N GLU A 284 0.94 -31.26 37.13
CA GLU A 284 1.93 -31.80 36.19
C GLU A 284 1.35 -32.89 35.27
N ALA A 285 0.36 -33.67 35.72
CA ALA A 285 -0.29 -34.68 34.88
C ALA A 285 -1.21 -34.03 33.84
N PHE A 286 -1.90 -32.95 34.21
CA PHE A 286 -2.68 -32.14 33.27
C PHE A 286 -1.77 -31.42 32.26
N LYS A 287 -0.65 -30.86 32.71
CA LYS A 287 0.34 -30.21 31.85
C LYS A 287 0.89 -31.15 30.78
N LYS A 288 1.23 -32.39 31.16
CA LYS A 288 1.66 -33.42 30.20
C LYS A 288 0.58 -33.71 29.14
N ARG A 289 -0.68 -33.88 29.56
CA ARG A 289 -1.80 -34.10 28.65
C ARG A 289 -2.08 -32.91 27.75
N ALA A 290 -1.94 -31.69 28.25
CA ALA A 290 -2.08 -30.48 27.45
C ALA A 290 -1.06 -30.44 26.31
N TYR A 291 0.21 -30.82 26.55
CA TYR A 291 1.21 -30.95 25.49
C TYR A 291 0.86 -32.05 24.48
N GLU A 292 0.39 -33.20 24.96
CA GLU A 292 -0.09 -34.29 24.09
C GLU A 292 -1.24 -33.82 23.19
N CYS A 293 -2.18 -33.03 23.73
CA CYS A 293 -3.29 -32.44 22.95
C CYS A 293 -2.80 -31.52 21.84
N VAL A 294 -1.77 -30.70 22.07
CA VAL A 294 -1.17 -29.86 21.01
C VAL A 294 -0.62 -30.72 19.88
N VAL A 295 0.11 -31.78 20.20
CA VAL A 295 0.68 -32.70 19.20
C VAL A 295 -0.43 -33.38 18.40
N GLN A 296 -1.49 -33.85 19.06
CA GLN A 296 -2.63 -34.49 18.37
C GLN A 296 -3.40 -33.49 17.48
N LEU A 297 -3.55 -32.24 17.91
CA LEU A 297 -4.15 -31.18 17.10
C LEU A 297 -3.30 -30.88 15.86
N GLN A 298 -1.98 -30.75 16.01
CA GLN A 298 -1.06 -30.51 14.90
C GLN A 298 -0.99 -31.68 13.92
N ALA A 299 -1.22 -32.91 14.40
CA ALA A 299 -1.37 -34.10 13.58
C ALA A 299 -2.73 -34.23 12.87
N PHE A 300 -3.59 -33.20 12.96
CA PHE A 300 -4.95 -33.18 12.39
C PHE A 300 -5.84 -34.35 12.86
N ASN A 301 -5.68 -34.78 14.12
CA ASN A 301 -6.54 -35.82 14.67
C ASN A 301 -8.02 -35.34 14.69
N PRO A 302 -8.98 -36.08 14.09
CA PRO A 302 -10.38 -35.65 13.97
C PRO A 302 -11.04 -35.29 15.30
N GLU A 303 -10.71 -35.98 16.38
CA GLU A 303 -11.27 -35.71 17.70
C GLU A 303 -10.79 -34.36 18.25
N TYR A 304 -9.48 -34.11 18.19
CA TYR A 304 -8.86 -32.90 18.73
C TYR A 304 -9.18 -31.67 17.88
N THR A 305 -9.27 -31.85 16.56
CA THR A 305 -9.70 -30.79 15.64
C THR A 305 -11.17 -30.42 15.84
N ALA A 306 -12.06 -31.38 16.16
CA ALA A 306 -13.45 -31.08 16.52
C ALA A 306 -13.54 -30.26 17.82
N ALA A 307 -12.76 -30.63 18.84
CA ALA A 307 -12.65 -29.86 20.09
C ALA A 307 -12.14 -28.43 19.85
N TRP A 308 -11.09 -28.28 19.05
CA TRP A 308 -10.54 -26.98 18.65
C TRP A 308 -11.57 -26.12 17.92
N GLN A 309 -12.25 -26.69 16.92
CA GLN A 309 -13.25 -25.98 16.13
C GLN A 309 -14.38 -25.44 17.00
N LEU A 310 -14.84 -26.22 17.98
CA LEU A 310 -15.87 -25.80 18.93
C LEU A 310 -15.42 -24.59 19.76
N ILE A 311 -14.18 -24.61 20.28
CA ILE A 311 -13.61 -23.48 21.03
C ILE A 311 -13.52 -22.24 20.13
N CYS A 312 -13.03 -22.39 18.90
CA CYS A 312 -12.95 -21.31 17.93
C CYS A 312 -14.34 -20.73 17.62
N ASP A 313 -15.36 -21.57 17.41
CA ASP A 313 -16.71 -21.14 17.06
C ASP A 313 -17.37 -20.30 18.15
N VAL A 314 -17.14 -20.61 19.43
CA VAL A 314 -17.65 -19.80 20.52
C VAL A 314 -16.95 -18.44 20.55
N SER A 315 -15.63 -18.40 20.39
CA SER A 315 -14.88 -17.14 20.32
C SER A 315 -15.29 -16.30 19.09
N ARG A 316 -15.54 -16.93 17.95
CA ARG A 316 -16.03 -16.27 16.72
C ARG A 316 -17.39 -15.62 16.97
N LYS A 317 -18.33 -16.31 17.63
CA LYS A 317 -19.66 -15.76 17.95
C LYS A 317 -19.57 -14.51 18.82
N GLU A 318 -18.68 -14.49 19.82
CA GLU A 318 -18.49 -13.30 20.66
C GLU A 318 -17.83 -12.14 19.89
N ASN A 319 -16.78 -12.42 19.11
CA ASN A 319 -16.13 -11.41 18.29
C ASN A 319 -17.08 -10.84 17.22
N GLN A 320 -17.95 -11.67 16.64
CA GLN A 320 -18.92 -11.26 15.63
C GLN A 320 -19.90 -10.21 16.16
N LYS A 321 -20.31 -10.26 17.43
CA LYS A 321 -21.16 -9.21 18.04
C LYS A 321 -20.50 -7.83 17.97
N VAL A 322 -19.18 -7.78 18.12
CA VAL A 322 -18.40 -6.53 18.01
C VAL A 322 -18.35 -6.08 16.56
N TYR A 323 -18.06 -6.99 15.63
CA TYR A 323 -18.01 -6.66 14.20
C TYR A 323 -19.36 -6.20 13.64
N ASP A 324 -20.45 -6.88 13.99
CA ASP A 324 -21.81 -6.49 13.60
C ASP A 324 -22.17 -5.11 14.14
N ARG A 325 -21.83 -4.81 15.39
CA ARG A 325 -22.06 -3.50 16.01
C ARG A 325 -21.28 -2.38 15.32
N LEU A 326 -20.10 -2.69 14.80
CA LEU A 326 -19.25 -1.73 14.08
C LEU A 326 -19.54 -1.68 12.57
N ASP A 327 -20.45 -2.51 12.05
CA ASP A 327 -20.69 -2.70 10.62
C ASP A 327 -19.40 -3.10 9.86
N ILE A 328 -18.65 -4.04 10.40
CA ILE A 328 -17.37 -4.48 9.83
C ILE A 328 -17.49 -5.90 9.28
N LYS A 329 -17.06 -6.07 8.03
CA LYS A 329 -16.97 -7.37 7.36
C LYS A 329 -15.51 -7.74 7.14
N LEU A 330 -15.18 -8.97 7.51
CA LEU A 330 -13.83 -9.51 7.53
C LEU A 330 -13.84 -10.92 6.95
N THR A 331 -12.75 -11.29 6.29
CA THR A 331 -12.48 -12.66 5.87
C THR A 331 -11.47 -13.26 6.85
N GLU A 332 -11.90 -14.28 7.58
CA GLU A 332 -11.05 -14.97 8.53
C GLU A 332 -9.95 -15.77 7.82
N ARG A 333 -8.69 -15.53 8.20
CA ARG A 333 -7.52 -16.35 7.83
C ARG A 333 -6.52 -16.35 8.98
N GLY A 334 -6.82 -17.13 10.01
CA GLY A 334 -5.95 -17.29 11.18
C GLY A 334 -4.64 -18.02 10.87
N GLU A 335 -3.78 -18.12 11.87
CA GLU A 335 -2.52 -18.86 11.84
C GLU A 335 -2.72 -20.31 11.36
N SER A 336 -3.84 -20.94 11.73
CA SER A 336 -4.20 -22.31 11.36
C SER A 336 -4.25 -22.54 9.83
N PHE A 337 -4.65 -21.51 9.08
CA PHE A 337 -4.72 -21.56 7.61
C PHE A 337 -3.34 -21.79 6.96
N TYR A 338 -2.27 -21.36 7.62
CA TYR A 338 -0.91 -21.38 7.08
C TYR A 338 -0.11 -22.62 7.48
N GLN A 339 -0.64 -23.53 8.31
CA GLN A 339 0.11 -24.65 8.88
C GLN A 339 0.88 -25.48 7.84
N THR A 340 0.20 -25.92 6.78
CA THR A 340 0.82 -26.72 5.71
C THR A 340 1.83 -25.91 4.88
N ARG A 341 1.68 -24.58 4.85
CA ARG A 341 2.58 -23.66 4.15
C ARG A 341 3.83 -23.35 4.97
N MET A 342 3.72 -23.33 6.29
CA MET A 342 4.86 -23.14 7.19
C MET A 342 5.93 -24.22 6.97
N GLU A 343 5.52 -25.49 6.84
CA GLU A 343 6.46 -26.59 6.52
C GLU A 343 7.23 -26.34 5.21
N THR A 344 6.53 -25.84 4.19
CA THR A 344 7.11 -25.53 2.89
C THR A 344 8.08 -24.34 2.97
N ILE A 345 7.72 -23.29 3.71
CA ILE A 345 8.57 -22.10 3.92
C ILE A 345 9.83 -22.47 4.68
N VAL A 346 9.73 -23.22 5.79
CA VAL A 346 10.90 -23.65 6.56
C VAL A 346 11.85 -24.47 5.68
N LYS A 347 11.32 -25.35 4.84
CA LYS A 347 12.13 -26.11 3.88
C LYS A 347 12.85 -25.21 2.87
N ASP A 348 12.15 -24.26 2.25
CA ASP A 348 12.74 -23.32 1.28
C ASP A 348 13.83 -22.44 1.93
N LEU A 349 13.60 -21.96 3.15
CA LEU A 349 14.59 -21.17 3.89
C LEU A 349 15.85 -21.99 4.23
N LYS A 350 15.70 -23.27 4.59
CA LYS A 350 16.83 -24.19 4.80
C LYS A 350 17.61 -24.45 3.52
N GLU A 351 16.92 -24.75 2.42
CA GLU A 351 17.54 -25.03 1.12
C GLU A 351 18.34 -23.83 0.57
N ARG A 352 17.91 -22.61 0.89
CA ARG A 352 18.61 -21.37 0.53
C ARG A 352 19.74 -20.97 1.49
N GLY A 353 19.97 -21.74 2.57
CA GLY A 353 20.99 -21.43 3.56
C GLY A 353 20.73 -20.14 4.34
N LEU A 354 19.46 -19.75 4.51
CA LEU A 354 19.07 -18.53 5.22
C LEU A 354 18.84 -18.75 6.73
N LEU A 355 18.77 -20.01 7.16
CA LEU A 355 18.60 -20.37 8.57
C LEU A 355 19.94 -20.70 9.22
N GLU A 356 20.12 -20.20 10.43
CA GLU A 356 21.23 -20.54 11.33
C GLU A 356 20.69 -21.39 12.49
N GLU A 357 21.43 -22.43 12.87
CA GLU A 357 21.08 -23.22 14.05
C GLU A 357 21.67 -22.57 15.31
N ASP A 358 20.82 -22.23 16.26
CA ASP A 358 21.19 -21.60 17.53
C ASP A 358 20.44 -22.29 18.68
N GLU A 359 21.18 -22.93 19.59
CA GLU A 359 20.61 -23.67 20.73
C GLU A 359 19.49 -24.67 20.34
N LYS A 360 19.70 -25.43 19.25
CA LYS A 360 18.73 -26.38 18.65
C LYS A 360 17.47 -25.74 18.05
N ARG A 361 17.42 -24.41 17.93
CA ARG A 361 16.40 -23.66 17.21
C ARG A 361 16.93 -23.27 15.84
N TYR A 362 16.03 -22.98 14.90
CA TYR A 362 16.41 -22.35 13.63
C TYR A 362 16.02 -20.87 13.67
N ILE A 363 17.01 -20.00 13.49
CA ILE A 363 16.83 -18.55 13.46
C ILE A 363 17.14 -17.99 12.07
N MET A 364 16.55 -16.84 11.73
CA MET A 364 16.80 -16.11 10.50
C MET A 364 17.13 -14.65 10.81
N TRP A 365 18.29 -14.18 10.35
CA TRP A 365 18.66 -12.78 10.48
C TRP A 365 17.97 -11.93 9.42
N GLY A 366 17.51 -10.74 9.82
CA GLY A 366 17.08 -9.71 8.87
C GLY A 366 18.26 -9.14 8.07
N LEU A 367 17.98 -8.16 7.20
CA LEU A 367 19.01 -7.46 6.42
C LEU A 367 20.07 -6.79 7.30
N ASN A 368 19.68 -6.35 8.50
CA ASN A 368 20.60 -5.85 9.51
C ASN A 368 20.81 -6.91 10.61
N LYS A 369 22.03 -7.44 10.70
CA LYS A 369 22.41 -8.47 11.69
C LYS A 369 22.58 -7.94 13.12
N GLU A 370 22.40 -6.64 13.34
CA GLU A 370 22.37 -6.05 14.70
C GLU A 370 20.98 -6.10 15.34
N GLN A 371 19.95 -6.52 14.59
CA GLN A 371 18.57 -6.66 15.10
C GLN A 371 18.31 -8.06 15.65
N ILE A 372 17.26 -8.19 16.46
CA ILE A 372 16.82 -9.49 16.99
C ILE A 372 16.47 -10.42 15.81
N PRO A 373 17.00 -11.66 15.75
CA PRO A 373 16.68 -12.58 14.68
C PRO A 373 15.27 -13.16 14.85
N PHE A 374 14.65 -13.55 13.75
CA PHE A 374 13.40 -14.30 13.75
C PHE A 374 13.64 -15.72 14.24
N THR A 375 12.80 -16.24 15.12
CA THR A 375 12.86 -17.65 15.55
C THR A 375 11.88 -18.46 14.70
N ILE A 376 12.35 -19.13 13.66
CA ILE A 376 11.51 -19.84 12.69
C ILE A 376 11.09 -21.24 13.19
N VAL A 377 11.96 -21.93 13.92
CA VAL A 377 11.63 -23.25 14.50
C VAL A 377 12.18 -23.33 15.91
N LYS A 378 11.34 -23.73 16.86
CA LYS A 378 11.74 -23.99 18.25
C LYS A 378 12.55 -25.29 18.37
N SER A 379 13.15 -25.51 19.53
CA SER A 379 13.93 -26.72 19.83
C SER A 379 13.11 -28.01 19.88
N ASP A 380 11.80 -27.88 20.08
CA ASP A 380 10.82 -28.98 20.03
C ASP A 380 10.28 -29.24 18.61
N GLY A 381 10.78 -28.51 17.60
CA GLY A 381 10.31 -28.59 16.22
C GLY A 381 9.04 -27.79 15.93
N GLY A 382 8.43 -27.15 16.94
CA GLY A 382 7.24 -26.35 16.75
C GLY A 382 7.51 -25.00 16.06
N PHE A 383 6.56 -24.58 15.23
CA PHE A 383 6.55 -23.26 14.60
C PHE A 383 6.15 -22.14 15.57
N THR A 384 6.44 -20.90 15.18
CA THR A 384 6.23 -19.68 15.97
C THR A 384 5.42 -18.64 15.18
N TYR A 385 5.09 -17.52 15.82
CA TYR A 385 4.53 -16.34 15.17
C TYR A 385 5.39 -15.78 14.04
N ASP A 386 6.72 -15.96 14.07
CA ASP A 386 7.60 -15.52 12.97
C ASP A 386 7.49 -16.44 11.75
N THR A 387 6.90 -17.63 11.93
CA THR A 387 6.76 -18.66 10.88
C THR A 387 5.44 -18.53 10.15
N SER A 388 4.36 -18.25 10.89
CA SER A 388 3.02 -17.94 10.40
C SER A 388 2.98 -16.59 9.72
#